data_AF-A0A965ZIS6-F1
#
_entry.id   AF-A0A965ZIS6-F1
#
_cell.length_a   1.000
_cell.length_b   1.000
_cell.length_c   1.000
_cell.angle_alpha   90.00
_cell.angle_beta   90.00
_cell.angle_gamma   90.00
#
_symmetry.space_group_name_H-M   'P 1'
#
loop_
_entity.id
_entity.type
_entity.pdbx_description
1 polymer ?
#
loop_
_entity_poly.entity_id
_entity_poly.type
_entity_poly.pdbx_seq_one_letter_code
_entity_poly.pdbx_strand_id
1 'polypeptide(L)'
;MMYVEPGTINVSAMDSVKKAEITGSQINDDNKKLMAQLTPINEKSKKIYQEAQRATLAQQQSAEYQNMMQARFKAAQSEQEGILMNFVKANPKSYLSLLALSSLGGPSADPAPLLPLYNALDLSLKETEAGKQLETSLNGLKATAIGAMAPDFTQPDADGKPVKLSSFRGKYVLVDFWASWCGPCRQENPNVVKAFNKYKDKNFTILGVSLDKPGAKDAWQSAIKSDGLAWTQVSDLKFWDNEAAALYFVRAIPQNFLIDPQGKIIGKNLRGADLDNKLAKLFPASM
;
A
#
# COMPACT_ATOMS: atom_id res chain seq x y z
N MET A 1 12.13 -3.02 24.61
CA MET A 1 11.03 -2.11 25.01
C MET A 1 10.23 -2.85 26.07
N MET A 2 9.93 -2.20 27.19
CA MET A 2 9.05 -2.73 28.23
C MET A 2 7.64 -2.22 27.97
N TYR A 3 6.65 -3.09 28.10
CA TYR A 3 5.24 -2.73 28.07
C TYR A 3 4.70 -2.63 29.49
N VAL A 4 3.71 -1.76 29.70
CA VAL A 4 3.04 -1.59 30.99
C VAL A 4 1.58 -2.00 30.82
N GLU A 5 1.07 -2.79 31.75
CA GLU A 5 -0.30 -3.26 31.81
C GLU A 5 -0.80 -3.26 33.27
N PRO A 6 -2.13 -3.28 33.52
CA PRO A 6 -2.65 -3.40 34.88
C PRO A 6 -2.15 -4.69 35.56
N GLY A 7 -1.48 -4.55 36.69
CA GLY A 7 -0.93 -5.69 37.44
C GLY A 7 0.32 -5.34 38.23
N THR A 8 0.92 -6.34 38.86
CA THR A 8 2.24 -6.20 39.50
C THR A 8 3.32 -6.66 38.52
N ILE A 9 4.13 -5.71 38.04
CA ILE A 9 5.25 -6.00 37.13
C ILE A 9 6.55 -5.88 37.90
N ASN A 10 7.30 -6.98 37.99
CA ASN A 10 8.61 -7.00 38.64
C ASN A 10 9.69 -6.76 37.61
N VAL A 11 10.59 -5.81 37.89
CA VAL A 11 11.72 -5.46 37.02
C VAL A 11 13.00 -5.61 37.83
N SER A 12 13.89 -6.50 37.39
CA SER A 12 15.21 -6.71 37.98
C SER A 12 16.29 -6.43 36.95
N ALA A 13 17.24 -5.56 37.26
CA ALA A 13 18.32 -5.20 36.34
C ALA A 13 19.64 -5.03 37.11
N MET A 14 20.73 -5.56 36.57
CA MET A 14 22.07 -5.38 37.15
C MET A 14 22.69 -4.03 36.75
N ASP A 15 22.49 -3.59 35.51
CA ASP A 15 23.17 -2.41 34.95
C ASP A 15 22.24 -1.44 34.21
N SER A 16 21.20 -1.96 33.54
CA SER A 16 20.39 -1.18 32.60
C SER A 16 19.02 -1.81 32.38
N VAL A 17 18.02 -0.97 32.14
CA VAL A 17 16.65 -1.41 31.78
C VAL A 17 16.65 -2.25 30.50
N LYS A 18 17.61 -2.03 29.60
CA LYS A 18 17.75 -2.81 28.36
C LYS A 18 18.06 -4.29 28.62
N LYS A 19 18.75 -4.60 29.72
CA LYS A 19 19.09 -5.97 30.15
C LYS A 19 18.25 -6.44 31.34
N ALA A 20 17.19 -5.71 31.68
CA ALA A 20 16.32 -6.08 32.79
C ALA A 20 15.57 -7.38 32.50
N GLU A 21 15.42 -8.22 33.52
CA GLU A 21 14.44 -9.29 33.57
C GLU A 21 13.11 -8.72 34.05
N ILE A 22 12.05 -8.99 33.28
CA ILE A 22 10.69 -8.53 33.55
C ILE A 22 9.83 -9.76 33.79
N THR A 23 9.13 -9.82 34.92
CA THR A 23 8.22 -10.92 35.28
C THR A 23 6.89 -10.38 35.82
N GLY A 24 5.86 -11.23 35.86
CA GLY A 24 4.51 -10.84 36.30
C GLY A 24 3.73 -10.06 35.25
N SER A 25 4.16 -10.07 33.99
CA SER A 25 3.51 -9.35 32.89
C SER A 25 3.38 -10.19 31.64
N GLN A 26 2.14 -10.52 31.26
CA GLN A 26 1.81 -11.32 30.09
C GLN A 26 2.24 -10.61 28.80
N ILE A 27 2.02 -9.29 28.69
CA ILE A 27 2.40 -8.55 27.48
C ILE A 27 3.92 -8.53 27.27
N ASN A 28 4.72 -8.53 28.34
CA ASN A 28 6.18 -8.59 28.23
C ASN A 28 6.67 -10.00 27.88
N ASP A 29 6.02 -11.04 28.39
CA ASP A 29 6.28 -12.44 27.99
C ASP A 29 5.95 -12.67 26.52
N ASP A 30 4.82 -12.14 26.06
CA ASP A 30 4.40 -12.17 24.66
C ASP A 30 5.40 -11.41 23.78
N ASN A 31 5.88 -10.24 24.23
CA ASN A 31 6.89 -9.47 23.52
C ASN A 31 8.20 -10.24 23.39
N LYS A 32 8.66 -10.90 24.46
CA LYS A 32 9.87 -11.73 24.42
C LYS A 32 9.74 -12.85 23.39
N LYS A 33 8.59 -13.53 23.34
CA LYS A 33 8.29 -14.58 22.35
C LYS A 33 8.25 -14.02 20.93
N LEU A 34 7.52 -12.94 20.70
CA LEU A 34 7.40 -12.31 19.39
C LEU A 34 8.75 -11.83 18.88
N MET A 35 9.54 -11.17 19.72
CA MET A 35 10.86 -10.67 19.34
C MET A 35 11.81 -11.82 18.99
N ALA A 36 11.78 -12.94 19.74
CA ALA A 36 12.56 -14.12 19.39
C ALA A 36 12.15 -14.71 18.03
N GLN A 37 10.86 -14.70 17.69
CA GLN A 37 10.38 -15.13 16.36
C GLN A 37 10.81 -14.15 15.25
N LEU A 38 10.87 -12.85 15.54
CA LEU A 38 11.25 -11.82 14.57
C LEU A 38 12.77 -11.67 14.39
N THR A 39 13.60 -12.12 15.35
CA THR A 39 15.07 -11.96 15.27
C THR A 39 15.67 -12.46 13.97
N PRO A 40 15.40 -13.69 13.49
CA PRO A 40 16.03 -14.21 12.27
C PRO A 40 15.70 -13.36 11.03
N ILE A 41 14.43 -12.96 10.88
CA ILE A 41 14.01 -12.14 9.74
C ILE A 41 14.56 -10.72 9.84
N ASN A 42 14.64 -10.15 11.04
CA ASN A 42 15.25 -8.83 11.26
C ASN A 42 16.73 -8.81 10.88
N GLU A 43 17.48 -9.87 11.22
CA GLU A 43 18.88 -10.01 10.83
C GLU A 43 19.04 -10.18 9.32
N LYS A 44 18.17 -10.98 8.69
CA LYS A 44 18.13 -11.16 7.23
C LYS A 44 17.84 -9.83 6.53
N SER A 45 16.81 -9.12 6.95
CA SER A 45 16.44 -7.79 6.42
C SER A 45 17.60 -6.80 6.58
N LYS A 46 18.24 -6.76 7.76
CA LYS A 46 19.42 -5.90 7.99
C LYS A 46 20.53 -6.16 6.98
N LYS A 47 20.84 -7.42 6.67
CA LYS A 47 21.85 -7.77 5.66
C LYS A 47 21.45 -7.28 4.26
N ILE A 48 20.18 -7.45 3.87
CA ILE A 48 19.67 -6.94 2.59
C ILE A 48 19.83 -5.41 2.51
N TYR A 49 19.49 -4.67 3.57
CA TYR A 49 19.66 -3.22 3.59
C TYR A 49 21.14 -2.79 3.52
N GLN A 50 22.03 -3.48 4.22
CA GLN A 50 23.47 -3.18 4.19
C GLN A 50 24.07 -3.42 2.80
N GLU A 51 23.62 -4.45 2.09
CA GLU A 51 24.02 -4.72 0.72
C GLU A 51 23.50 -3.63 -0.23
N ALA A 52 22.24 -3.20 -0.05
CA ALA A 52 21.63 -2.10 -0.80
C ALA A 52 22.43 -0.80 -0.71
N GLN A 53 22.91 -0.48 0.49
CA GLN A 53 23.71 0.71 0.78
C GLN A 53 25.12 0.68 0.19
N ARG A 54 25.66 -0.52 -0.06
CA ARG A 54 27.01 -0.70 -0.63
C ARG A 54 27.04 -0.68 -2.15
N ALA A 55 25.88 -0.80 -2.81
CA ALA A 55 25.80 -0.81 -4.26
C ALA A 55 26.15 0.56 -4.85
N THR A 56 26.87 0.55 -5.98
CA THR A 56 27.21 1.77 -6.72
C THR A 56 25.98 2.34 -7.43
N LEU A 57 26.01 3.62 -7.79
CA LEU A 57 24.93 4.25 -8.56
C LEU A 57 24.64 3.51 -9.88
N ALA A 58 25.68 3.04 -10.58
CA ALA A 58 25.54 2.28 -11.82
C ALA A 58 24.80 0.94 -11.58
N GLN A 59 25.11 0.25 -10.48
CA GLN A 59 24.39 -0.98 -10.10
C GLN A 59 22.93 -0.68 -9.76
N GLN A 60 22.68 0.35 -8.95
CA GLN A 60 21.33 0.74 -8.53
C GLN A 60 20.42 1.14 -9.71
N GLN A 61 21.00 1.63 -10.81
CA GLN A 61 20.27 1.97 -12.04
C GLN A 61 20.00 0.77 -12.95
N SER A 62 20.67 -0.36 -12.73
CA SER A 62 20.46 -1.55 -13.56
C SER A 62 19.14 -2.25 -13.22
N ALA A 63 18.36 -2.59 -14.25
CA ALA A 63 17.09 -3.29 -14.08
C ALA A 63 17.24 -4.64 -13.36
N GLU A 64 18.35 -5.35 -13.62
CA GLU A 64 18.64 -6.64 -12.98
C GLU A 64 18.82 -6.50 -11.47
N TYR A 65 19.61 -5.52 -11.03
CA TYR A 65 19.79 -5.24 -9.61
C TYR A 65 18.49 -4.80 -8.93
N GLN A 66 17.73 -3.91 -9.57
CA GLN A 66 16.44 -3.45 -9.07
C GLN A 66 15.47 -4.63 -8.87
N ASN A 67 15.34 -5.50 -9.87
CA ASN A 67 14.49 -6.69 -9.81
C ASN A 67 14.94 -7.66 -8.70
N MET A 68 16.24 -7.92 -8.60
CA MET A 68 16.82 -8.81 -7.58
C MET A 68 16.57 -8.28 -6.16
N MET A 69 16.86 -6.99 -5.92
CA MET A 69 16.64 -6.38 -4.61
C MET A 69 15.16 -6.30 -4.25
N GLN A 70 14.31 -5.94 -5.21
CA GLN A 70 12.86 -5.93 -5.03
C GLN A 70 12.33 -7.31 -4.62
N ALA A 71 12.77 -8.38 -5.30
CA ALA A 71 12.39 -9.74 -4.97
C ALA A 71 12.82 -10.13 -3.54
N ARG A 72 14.04 -9.77 -3.12
CA ARG A 72 14.56 -10.05 -1.78
C ARG A 72 13.83 -9.29 -0.69
N PHE A 73 13.56 -8.00 -0.89
CA PHE A 73 12.78 -7.20 0.06
C PHE A 73 11.35 -7.73 0.19
N LYS A 74 10.71 -8.07 -0.94
CA LYS A 74 9.38 -8.67 -0.96
C LYS A 74 9.34 -10.00 -0.20
N ALA A 75 10.33 -10.88 -0.44
CA ALA A 75 10.41 -12.16 0.25
C ALA A 75 10.60 -11.97 1.77
N ALA A 76 11.47 -11.04 2.18
CA ALA A 76 11.69 -10.77 3.60
C ALA A 76 10.45 -10.17 4.28
N GLN A 77 9.75 -9.27 3.58
CA GLN A 77 8.48 -8.72 4.03
C GLN A 77 7.43 -9.83 4.20
N SER A 78 7.22 -10.69 3.20
CA SER A 78 6.24 -11.78 3.30
C SER A 78 6.54 -12.78 4.42
N GLU A 79 7.83 -13.06 4.68
CA GLU A 79 8.25 -13.90 5.81
C GLU A 79 7.90 -13.24 7.16
N GLN A 80 8.21 -11.95 7.31
CA GLN A 80 7.84 -11.17 8.49
C GLN A 80 6.31 -11.09 8.68
N GLU A 81 5.55 -10.87 7.60
CA GLU A 81 4.09 -10.85 7.64
C GLU A 81 3.52 -12.17 8.14
N GLY A 82 4.06 -13.29 7.66
CA GLY A 82 3.69 -14.63 8.11
C GLY A 82 3.92 -14.85 9.61
N ILE A 83 5.06 -14.39 10.14
CA ILE A 83 5.38 -14.45 11.58
C ILE A 83 4.35 -13.66 12.38
N LEU A 84 4.09 -12.40 11.99
CA LEU A 84 3.13 -11.54 12.67
C LEU A 84 1.71 -12.11 12.63
N MET A 85 1.25 -12.58 11.47
CA MET A 85 -0.07 -13.20 11.33
C MET A 85 -0.21 -14.46 12.21
N ASN A 86 0.82 -15.29 12.32
CA ASN A 86 0.80 -16.47 13.17
C ASN A 86 0.79 -16.10 14.66
N PHE A 87 1.55 -15.08 15.05
CA PHE A 87 1.51 -14.56 16.41
C PHE A 87 0.10 -14.06 16.78
N VAL A 88 -0.55 -13.31 15.89
CA VAL A 88 -1.91 -12.81 16.08
C VAL A 88 -2.91 -13.95 16.28
N LYS A 89 -2.85 -14.99 15.43
CA LYS A 89 -3.71 -16.18 15.55
C LYS A 89 -3.54 -16.89 16.90
N ALA A 90 -2.31 -16.98 17.38
CA ALA A 90 -1.99 -17.68 18.62
C ALA A 90 -2.31 -16.86 19.89
N ASN A 91 -2.31 -15.52 19.78
CA ASN A 91 -2.41 -14.62 20.93
C ASN A 91 -3.47 -13.52 20.74
N PRO A 92 -4.74 -13.84 20.42
CA PRO A 92 -5.75 -12.84 20.06
C PRO A 92 -6.12 -11.84 21.18
N LYS A 93 -5.71 -12.12 22.42
CA LYS A 93 -5.91 -11.25 23.59
C LYS A 93 -4.72 -10.33 23.87
N SER A 94 -3.57 -10.57 23.24
CA SER A 94 -2.38 -9.76 23.45
C SER A 94 -2.52 -8.43 22.74
N TYR A 95 -2.24 -7.31 23.44
CA TYR A 95 -2.20 -5.99 22.78
C TYR A 95 -1.17 -5.95 21.65
N LEU A 96 -0.12 -6.77 21.70
CA LEU A 96 0.84 -6.93 20.61
C LEU A 96 0.22 -7.49 19.34
N SER A 97 -0.87 -8.26 19.43
CA SER A 97 -1.59 -8.76 18.26
C SER A 97 -2.33 -7.64 17.55
N LEU A 98 -2.88 -6.67 18.30
CA LEU A 98 -3.43 -5.45 17.71
C LEU A 98 -2.33 -4.64 17.02
N LEU A 99 -1.18 -4.40 17.70
CA LEU A 99 -0.05 -3.68 17.10
C LEU A 99 0.51 -4.39 15.85
N ALA A 100 0.62 -5.72 15.90
CA ALA A 100 1.05 -6.53 14.78
C ALA A 100 0.09 -6.36 13.59
N LEU A 101 -1.23 -6.48 13.80
CA LEU A 101 -2.20 -6.25 12.73
C LEU A 101 -2.18 -4.81 12.20
N SER A 102 -2.03 -3.82 13.07
CA SER A 102 -1.88 -2.42 12.63
C SER A 102 -0.64 -2.23 11.75
N SER A 103 0.47 -2.93 12.05
CA SER A 103 1.67 -2.89 11.21
C SER A 103 1.51 -3.59 9.86
N LEU A 104 0.69 -4.66 9.81
CA LEU A 104 0.34 -5.38 8.58
C LEU A 104 -0.65 -4.59 7.71
N GLY A 105 -1.56 -3.86 8.33
CA GLY A 105 -2.63 -3.07 7.69
C GLY A 105 -2.17 -1.76 7.04
N GLY A 106 -0.94 -1.70 6.51
CA GLY A 106 -0.36 -0.52 5.88
C GLY A 106 -1.20 0.07 4.73
N PRO A 107 -0.76 1.20 4.14
CA PRO A 107 -1.58 2.03 3.24
C PRO A 107 -2.12 1.34 1.99
N SER A 108 -1.60 0.17 1.63
CA SER A 108 -2.01 -0.61 0.46
C SER A 108 -2.11 -2.10 0.73
N ALA A 109 -2.30 -2.51 1.99
CA ALA A 109 -2.38 -3.91 2.40
C ALA A 109 -3.57 -4.65 1.75
N ASP A 110 -3.44 -5.98 1.60
CA ASP A 110 -4.56 -6.83 1.24
C ASP A 110 -5.42 -7.09 2.50
N PRO A 111 -6.68 -6.62 2.53
CA PRO A 111 -7.54 -6.81 3.70
C PRO A 111 -8.02 -8.26 3.86
N ALA A 112 -7.98 -9.09 2.80
CA ALA A 112 -8.53 -10.45 2.82
C ALA A 112 -7.89 -11.35 3.91
N PRO A 113 -6.55 -11.43 4.04
CA PRO A 113 -5.91 -12.19 5.12
C PRO A 113 -6.04 -11.54 6.50
N LEU A 114 -6.27 -10.22 6.58
CA LEU A 114 -6.23 -9.46 7.83
C LEU A 114 -7.59 -9.38 8.54
N LEU A 115 -8.69 -9.31 7.78
CA LEU A 115 -10.04 -9.21 8.33
C LEU A 115 -10.41 -10.38 9.26
N PRO A 116 -10.14 -11.66 8.93
CA PRO A 116 -10.40 -12.76 9.85
C PRO A 116 -9.59 -12.65 11.14
N LEU A 117 -8.35 -12.16 11.06
CA LEU A 117 -7.48 -11.96 12.23
C LEU A 117 -8.00 -10.84 13.12
N TYR A 118 -8.41 -9.72 12.52
CA TYR A 118 -9.06 -8.62 13.25
C TYR A 118 -10.32 -9.10 13.97
N ASN A 119 -11.18 -9.84 13.28
CA ASN A 119 -12.43 -10.34 13.86
C ASN A 119 -12.19 -11.29 15.06
N ALA A 120 -11.10 -12.06 15.01
CA ALA A 120 -10.70 -12.98 16.07
C ALA A 120 -10.03 -12.30 17.27
N LEU A 121 -9.66 -11.02 17.19
CA LEU A 121 -9.15 -10.27 18.33
C LEU A 121 -10.19 -10.20 19.46
N ASP A 122 -9.69 -10.18 20.69
CA ASP A 122 -10.51 -9.96 21.88
C ASP A 122 -11.28 -8.63 21.76
N LEU A 123 -12.52 -8.62 22.26
CA LEU A 123 -13.38 -7.43 22.18
C LEU A 123 -12.74 -6.22 22.86
N SER A 124 -12.02 -6.43 23.97
CA SER A 124 -11.33 -5.34 24.69
C SER A 124 -10.29 -4.63 23.81
N LEU A 125 -9.67 -5.33 22.85
CA LEU A 125 -8.71 -4.74 21.92
C LEU A 125 -9.41 -3.97 20.80
N LYS A 126 -10.52 -4.52 20.26
CA LYS A 126 -11.30 -3.87 19.18
C LYS A 126 -11.94 -2.56 19.63
N GLU A 127 -12.33 -2.48 20.90
CA GLU A 127 -12.93 -1.27 21.48
C GLU A 127 -11.93 -0.14 21.78
N THR A 128 -10.62 -0.42 21.75
CA THR A 128 -9.61 0.63 21.84
C THR A 128 -9.64 1.53 20.60
N GLU A 129 -9.15 2.76 20.72
CA GLU A 129 -9.00 3.67 19.58
C GLU A 129 -8.16 3.06 18.44
N ALA A 130 -7.08 2.35 18.78
CA ALA A 130 -6.25 1.65 17.80
C ALA A 130 -7.03 0.51 17.10
N GLY A 131 -7.89 -0.21 17.83
CA GLY A 131 -8.79 -1.22 17.28
C GLY A 131 -9.76 -0.65 16.26
N LYS A 132 -10.47 0.43 16.64
CA LYS A 132 -11.42 1.14 15.76
C LYS A 132 -10.76 1.75 14.53
N GLN A 133 -9.56 2.30 14.68
CA GLN A 133 -8.77 2.83 13.55
C GLN A 133 -8.35 1.72 12.58
N LEU A 134 -7.93 0.57 13.10
CA LEU A 134 -7.61 -0.60 12.28
C LEU A 134 -8.85 -1.10 11.54
N GLU A 135 -10.00 -1.19 12.20
CA GLU A 135 -11.27 -1.57 11.56
C GLU A 135 -11.63 -0.63 10.41
N THR A 136 -11.59 0.68 10.67
CA THR A 136 -11.84 1.70 9.65
C THR A 136 -10.90 1.52 8.45
N SER A 137 -9.63 1.23 8.72
CA SER A 137 -8.63 1.03 7.66
C SER A 137 -8.88 -0.24 6.86
N LEU A 138 -9.18 -1.36 7.52
CA LEU A 138 -9.48 -2.63 6.85
C LEU A 138 -10.77 -2.54 6.04
N ASN A 139 -11.79 -1.83 6.53
CA ASN A 139 -13.04 -1.60 5.81
C ASN A 139 -12.83 -0.73 4.56
N GLY A 140 -12.03 0.34 4.67
CA GLY A 140 -11.64 1.15 3.52
C GLY A 140 -10.88 0.35 2.46
N LEU A 141 -9.90 -0.46 2.88
CA LEU A 141 -9.16 -1.36 1.98
C LEU A 141 -10.08 -2.41 1.33
N LYS A 142 -11.05 -2.95 2.07
CA LYS A 142 -12.04 -3.93 1.59
C LYS A 142 -12.94 -3.33 0.52
N ALA A 143 -13.39 -2.09 0.70
CA ALA A 143 -14.24 -1.39 -0.25
C ALA A 143 -13.60 -1.25 -1.64
N THR A 144 -12.27 -1.22 -1.71
CA THR A 144 -11.52 -1.19 -2.96
C THR A 144 -10.65 -2.43 -3.20
N ALA A 145 -10.99 -3.57 -2.61
CA ALA A 145 -10.27 -4.83 -2.84
C ALA A 145 -10.45 -5.32 -4.28
N ILE A 146 -9.54 -6.18 -4.74
CA ILE A 146 -9.73 -6.89 -6.02
C ILE A 146 -11.02 -7.70 -5.92
N GLY A 147 -11.90 -7.52 -6.89
CA GLY A 147 -13.23 -8.10 -6.93
C GLY A 147 -14.36 -7.18 -6.46
N ALA A 148 -14.06 -6.05 -5.82
CA ALA A 148 -15.07 -5.05 -5.45
C ALA A 148 -15.49 -4.22 -6.66
N MET A 149 -16.71 -3.66 -6.61
CA MET A 149 -17.13 -2.62 -7.54
C MET A 149 -16.39 -1.32 -7.23
N ALA A 150 -15.78 -0.72 -8.25
CA ALA A 150 -15.05 0.52 -8.09
C ALA A 150 -16.02 1.67 -7.70
N PRO A 151 -15.78 2.38 -6.58
CA PRO A 151 -16.58 3.54 -6.20
C PRO A 151 -16.62 4.57 -7.33
N ASP A 152 -17.82 5.01 -7.71
CA ASP A 152 -17.96 6.05 -8.74
C ASP A 152 -17.63 7.42 -8.13
N PHE A 153 -17.04 8.31 -8.94
CA PHE A 153 -16.73 9.67 -8.53
C PHE A 153 -16.78 10.60 -9.74
N THR A 154 -16.90 11.90 -9.48
CA THR A 154 -16.78 12.96 -10.49
C THR A 154 -15.79 14.00 -10.00
N GLN A 155 -14.83 14.37 -10.84
CA GLN A 155 -13.89 15.46 -10.55
C GLN A 155 -13.67 16.30 -11.81
N PRO A 156 -13.30 17.59 -11.66
CA PRO A 156 -13.04 18.43 -12.81
C PRO A 156 -11.73 18.05 -13.48
N ASP A 157 -11.71 18.12 -14.81
CA ASP A 157 -10.48 18.03 -15.61
C ASP A 157 -9.66 19.33 -15.55
N ALA A 158 -8.56 19.38 -16.31
CA ALA A 158 -7.69 20.55 -16.40
C ALA A 158 -8.40 21.83 -16.90
N ASP A 159 -9.51 21.70 -17.64
CA ASP A 159 -10.33 22.80 -18.15
C ASP A 159 -11.51 23.11 -17.22
N GLY A 160 -11.66 22.39 -16.11
CA GLY A 160 -12.77 22.54 -15.16
C GLY A 160 -14.02 21.76 -15.55
N LYS A 161 -13.98 20.93 -16.60
CA LYS A 161 -15.15 20.14 -17.02
C LYS A 161 -15.30 18.92 -16.13
N PRO A 162 -16.52 18.58 -15.69
CA PRO A 162 -16.74 17.41 -14.85
C PRO A 162 -16.49 16.12 -15.65
N VAL A 163 -15.63 15.25 -15.12
CA VAL A 163 -15.36 13.91 -15.66
C VAL A 163 -15.77 12.90 -14.59
N LYS A 164 -16.67 11.98 -14.98
CA LYS A 164 -17.21 10.93 -14.12
C LYS A 164 -16.56 9.59 -14.44
N LEU A 165 -16.13 8.82 -13.45
CA LEU A 165 -15.50 7.51 -13.70
C LEU A 165 -16.44 6.56 -14.47
N SER A 166 -17.73 6.57 -14.16
CA SER A 166 -18.71 5.74 -14.88
C SER A 166 -18.90 6.11 -16.36
N SER A 167 -18.42 7.27 -16.84
CA SER A 167 -18.45 7.59 -18.28
C SER A 167 -17.49 6.70 -19.10
N PHE A 168 -16.54 6.03 -18.43
CA PHE A 168 -15.59 5.12 -19.06
C PHE A 168 -16.06 3.65 -19.07
N ARG A 169 -17.27 3.35 -18.59
CA ARG A 169 -17.83 1.97 -18.63
C ARG A 169 -17.79 1.42 -20.06
N GLY A 170 -17.58 0.11 -20.17
CA GLY A 170 -17.30 -0.55 -21.43
C GLY A 170 -15.82 -0.65 -21.80
N LYS A 171 -14.93 0.11 -21.13
CA LYS A 171 -13.46 0.02 -21.28
C LYS A 171 -12.79 -0.60 -20.07
N TYR A 172 -11.59 -1.14 -20.26
CA TYR A 172 -10.67 -1.33 -19.14
C TYR A 172 -10.05 0.01 -18.77
N VAL A 173 -10.12 0.40 -17.50
CA VAL A 173 -9.67 1.71 -17.01
C VAL A 173 -8.64 1.52 -15.92
N LEU A 174 -7.44 2.04 -16.11
CA LEU A 174 -6.49 2.21 -15.00
C LEU A 174 -6.77 3.57 -14.34
N VAL A 175 -7.31 3.58 -13.13
CA VAL A 175 -7.41 4.79 -12.31
C VAL A 175 -6.09 4.96 -11.58
N ASP A 176 -5.35 6.01 -11.90
CA ASP A 176 -3.99 6.25 -11.41
C ASP A 176 -3.92 7.49 -10.53
N PHE A 177 -3.70 7.28 -9.23
CA PHE A 177 -3.56 8.34 -8.23
C PHE A 177 -2.11 8.78 -8.13
N TRP A 178 -1.86 10.05 -8.44
CA TRP A 178 -0.52 10.63 -8.54
C TRP A 178 -0.52 12.10 -8.13
N ALA A 179 0.63 12.77 -8.23
CA ALA A 179 0.70 14.23 -8.11
C ALA A 179 1.98 14.76 -8.76
N SER A 180 1.98 16.04 -9.16
CA SER A 180 3.15 16.67 -9.81
C SER A 180 4.41 16.66 -8.93
N TRP A 181 4.23 16.76 -7.61
CA TRP A 181 5.27 16.77 -6.57
C TRP A 181 5.72 15.37 -6.14
N CYS A 182 5.07 14.30 -6.62
CA CYS A 182 5.37 12.92 -6.22
C CYS A 182 6.52 12.35 -7.08
N GLY A 183 7.76 12.45 -6.59
CA GLY A 183 8.94 11.91 -7.27
C GLY A 183 8.79 10.44 -7.75
N PRO A 184 8.38 9.49 -6.89
CA PRO A 184 8.14 8.10 -7.31
C PRO A 184 7.06 7.94 -8.39
N CYS A 185 6.02 8.78 -8.39
CA CYS A 185 5.00 8.78 -9.44
C CYS A 185 5.63 9.20 -10.78
N ARG A 186 6.40 10.30 -10.79
CA ARG A 186 7.09 10.80 -11.97
C ARG A 186 8.08 9.77 -12.55
N GLN A 187 8.73 8.98 -11.69
CA GLN A 187 9.61 7.88 -12.10
C GLN A 187 8.86 6.71 -12.74
N GLU A 188 7.61 6.46 -12.33
CA GLU A 188 6.78 5.40 -12.89
C GLU A 188 6.03 5.82 -14.17
N ASN A 189 5.76 7.11 -14.36
CA ASN A 189 5.06 7.65 -15.52
C ASN A 189 5.56 7.15 -16.89
N PRO A 190 6.88 6.99 -17.16
CA PRO A 190 7.37 6.39 -18.40
C PRO A 190 6.82 4.98 -18.66
N ASN A 191 6.68 4.15 -17.62
CA ASN A 191 6.10 2.80 -17.74
C ASN A 191 4.60 2.88 -18.04
N VAL A 192 3.89 3.81 -17.40
CA VAL A 192 2.45 4.05 -17.62
C VAL A 192 2.19 4.55 -19.04
N VAL A 193 3.00 5.48 -19.55
CA VAL A 193 2.94 5.97 -20.95
C VAL A 193 3.20 4.84 -21.94
N LYS A 194 4.21 4.00 -21.69
CA LYS A 194 4.50 2.82 -22.52
C LYS A 194 3.30 1.87 -22.56
N ALA A 195 2.68 1.59 -21.41
CA ALA A 195 1.48 0.75 -21.34
C ALA A 195 0.29 1.38 -22.09
N PHE A 196 0.02 2.68 -21.86
CA PHE A 196 -1.03 3.40 -22.56
C PHE A 196 -0.87 3.29 -24.08
N ASN A 197 0.30 3.64 -24.62
CA ASN A 197 0.55 3.58 -26.06
C ASN A 197 0.42 2.17 -26.65
N LYS A 198 0.80 1.14 -25.89
CA LYS A 198 0.70 -0.27 -26.31
C LYS A 198 -0.74 -0.80 -26.33
N TYR A 199 -1.61 -0.33 -25.42
CA TYR A 199 -2.94 -0.92 -25.21
C TYR A 199 -4.12 0.02 -25.51
N LYS A 200 -3.92 1.33 -25.73
CA LYS A 200 -5.01 2.32 -25.91
C LYS A 200 -6.01 1.96 -27.02
N ASP A 201 -5.56 1.28 -28.06
CA ASP A 201 -6.40 0.87 -29.20
C ASP A 201 -7.06 -0.51 -28.97
N LYS A 202 -6.86 -1.11 -27.79
CA LYS A 202 -7.41 -2.42 -27.37
C LYS A 202 -8.48 -2.28 -26.28
N ASN A 203 -9.31 -1.23 -26.35
CA ASN A 203 -10.35 -0.95 -25.35
C ASN A 203 -9.81 -0.68 -23.93
N PHE A 204 -8.61 -0.11 -23.83
CA PHE A 204 -7.97 0.29 -22.58
C PHE A 204 -7.79 1.80 -22.53
N THR A 205 -7.93 2.38 -21.36
CA THR A 205 -7.61 3.79 -21.10
C THR A 205 -7.12 3.98 -19.67
N ILE A 206 -6.62 5.17 -19.39
CA ILE A 206 -6.19 5.58 -18.04
C ILE A 206 -7.01 6.82 -17.65
N LEU A 207 -7.35 6.93 -16.38
CA LEU A 207 -7.88 8.14 -15.76
C LEU A 207 -6.91 8.54 -14.65
N GLY A 208 -6.15 9.62 -14.86
CA GLY A 208 -5.23 10.14 -13.86
C GLY A 208 -5.98 11.01 -12.86
N VAL A 209 -5.82 10.73 -11.57
CA VAL A 209 -6.38 11.52 -10.46
C VAL A 209 -5.23 12.18 -9.73
N SER A 210 -5.12 13.50 -9.81
CA SER A 210 -4.05 14.25 -9.16
C SER A 210 -4.42 14.70 -7.76
N LEU A 211 -3.53 14.43 -6.80
CA LEU A 211 -3.51 14.94 -5.42
C LEU A 211 -2.66 16.21 -5.31
N ASP A 212 -2.59 17.03 -6.36
CA ASP A 212 -1.98 18.36 -6.28
C ASP A 212 -2.73 19.26 -5.29
N LYS A 213 -2.00 20.25 -4.74
CA LYS A 213 -2.49 21.14 -3.68
C LYS A 213 -3.35 22.28 -4.25
N PRO A 214 -4.11 22.97 -3.39
CA PRO A 214 -4.74 24.23 -3.79
C PRO A 214 -3.69 25.19 -4.35
N GLY A 215 -3.99 25.80 -5.50
CA GLY A 215 -3.05 26.70 -6.20
C GLY A 215 -1.97 26.01 -7.05
N ALA A 216 -1.91 24.67 -7.10
CA ALA A 216 -0.88 23.94 -7.87
C ALA A 216 -1.33 23.51 -9.28
N LYS A 217 -2.37 24.14 -9.84
CA LYS A 217 -2.93 23.79 -11.17
C LYS A 217 -1.88 23.85 -12.28
N ASP A 218 -1.05 24.91 -12.29
CA ASP A 218 -0.03 25.10 -13.34
C ASP A 218 1.08 24.05 -13.24
N ALA A 219 1.48 23.68 -12.01
CA ALA A 219 2.46 22.63 -11.78
C ALA A 219 1.93 21.26 -12.24
N TRP A 220 0.66 20.95 -11.94
CA TRP A 220 -0.04 19.76 -12.42
C TRP A 220 -0.08 19.69 -13.95
N GLN A 221 -0.55 20.77 -14.61
CA GLN A 221 -0.61 20.83 -16.07
C GLN A 221 0.78 20.76 -16.73
N SER A 222 1.79 21.38 -16.12
CA SER A 222 3.17 21.31 -16.60
C SER A 222 3.74 19.89 -16.48
N ALA A 223 3.45 19.18 -15.38
CA ALA A 223 3.85 17.79 -15.20
C ALA A 223 3.16 16.86 -16.21
N ILE A 224 1.87 17.04 -16.47
CA ILE A 224 1.13 16.31 -17.51
C ILE A 224 1.84 16.42 -18.87
N LYS A 225 2.21 17.64 -19.26
CA LYS A 225 2.91 17.91 -20.53
C LYS A 225 4.31 17.30 -20.53
N SER A 226 5.09 17.54 -19.48
CA SER A 226 6.48 17.09 -19.36
C SER A 226 6.60 15.57 -19.40
N ASP A 227 5.62 14.86 -18.85
CA ASP A 227 5.66 13.39 -18.77
C ASP A 227 4.89 12.72 -19.92
N GLY A 228 4.25 13.49 -20.80
CA GLY A 228 3.48 12.95 -21.91
C GLY A 228 2.24 12.17 -21.48
N LEU A 229 1.57 12.59 -20.40
CA LEU A 229 0.37 11.92 -19.87
C LEU A 229 -0.86 12.26 -20.74
N ALA A 230 -0.98 11.60 -21.88
CA ALA A 230 -1.94 11.95 -22.93
C ALA A 230 -3.41 11.52 -22.67
N TRP A 231 -3.68 10.86 -21.54
CA TRP A 231 -5.02 10.42 -21.16
C TRP A 231 -5.75 11.47 -20.33
N THR A 232 -7.03 11.23 -20.02
CA THR A 232 -7.84 12.15 -19.21
C THR A 232 -7.26 12.30 -17.80
N GLN A 233 -7.14 13.54 -17.35
CA GLN A 233 -6.59 13.91 -16.05
C GLN A 233 -7.62 14.74 -15.29
N VAL A 234 -7.84 14.40 -14.02
CA VAL A 234 -8.78 15.10 -13.12
C VAL A 234 -8.13 15.43 -11.78
N SER A 235 -8.61 16.47 -11.12
CA SER A 235 -8.16 16.87 -9.79
C SER A 235 -9.17 17.80 -9.16
N ASP A 236 -9.46 17.65 -7.87
CA ASP A 236 -10.13 18.68 -7.07
C ASP A 236 -9.15 19.66 -6.40
N LEU A 237 -7.84 19.44 -6.60
CA LEU A 237 -6.74 20.20 -6.00
C LEU A 237 -6.80 20.26 -4.47
N LYS A 238 -7.33 19.24 -3.80
CA LYS A 238 -7.46 19.20 -2.32
C LYS A 238 -6.35 18.41 -1.63
N PHE A 239 -5.23 18.12 -2.30
CA PHE A 239 -4.13 17.34 -1.71
C PHE A 239 -4.62 15.98 -1.18
N TRP A 240 -4.34 15.61 0.07
CA TRP A 240 -4.81 14.36 0.69
C TRP A 240 -6.31 14.37 1.05
N ASP A 241 -6.96 15.53 1.03
CA ASP A 241 -8.42 15.65 1.18
C ASP A 241 -9.16 15.47 -0.16
N ASN A 242 -8.45 14.99 -1.19
CA ASN A 242 -9.04 14.65 -2.49
C ASN A 242 -10.16 13.61 -2.32
N GLU A 243 -11.34 13.93 -2.83
CA GLU A 243 -12.56 13.15 -2.58
C GLU A 243 -12.47 11.75 -3.19
N ALA A 244 -11.90 11.62 -4.40
CA ALA A 244 -11.68 10.33 -5.04
C ALA A 244 -10.63 9.51 -4.27
N ALA A 245 -9.55 10.12 -3.79
CA ALA A 245 -8.53 9.45 -2.99
C ALA A 245 -9.12 8.92 -1.66
N ALA A 246 -9.97 9.72 -1.01
CA ALA A 246 -10.67 9.31 0.20
C ALA A 246 -11.62 8.12 -0.06
N LEU A 247 -12.45 8.20 -1.11
CA LEU A 247 -13.35 7.11 -1.53
C LEU A 247 -12.61 5.81 -1.84
N TYR A 248 -11.41 5.92 -2.42
CA TYR A 248 -10.60 4.76 -2.77
C TYR A 248 -9.67 4.27 -1.65
N PHE A 249 -9.70 4.95 -0.49
CA PHE A 249 -8.79 4.73 0.62
C PHE A 249 -7.31 4.80 0.22
N VAL A 250 -6.96 5.78 -0.62
CA VAL A 250 -5.58 6.03 -1.06
C VAL A 250 -4.85 6.76 0.05
N ARG A 251 -3.86 6.09 0.65
CA ARG A 251 -3.04 6.60 1.77
C ARG A 251 -1.57 6.79 1.40
N ALA A 252 -1.18 6.42 0.18
CA ALA A 252 0.13 6.64 -0.39
C ALA A 252 -0.01 6.74 -1.92
N ILE A 253 0.90 7.49 -2.56
CA ILE A 253 1.00 7.56 -4.02
C ILE A 253 2.43 7.25 -4.46
N PRO A 254 2.63 6.65 -5.66
CA PRO A 254 1.62 6.30 -6.66
C PRO A 254 0.75 5.11 -6.23
N GLN A 255 -0.54 5.13 -6.54
CA GLN A 255 -1.45 4.01 -6.30
C GLN A 255 -2.45 3.92 -7.45
N ASN A 256 -2.66 2.73 -7.99
CA ASN A 256 -3.59 2.55 -9.10
C ASN A 256 -4.52 1.35 -8.93
N PHE A 257 -5.64 1.41 -9.65
CA PHE A 257 -6.68 0.40 -9.68
C PHE A 257 -7.03 0.12 -11.14
N LEU A 258 -6.86 -1.12 -11.57
CA LEU A 258 -7.32 -1.56 -12.88
C LEU A 258 -8.76 -2.04 -12.77
N ILE A 259 -9.65 -1.42 -13.53
CA ILE A 259 -11.09 -1.64 -13.53
C ILE A 259 -11.48 -2.28 -14.85
N ASP A 260 -12.34 -3.29 -14.81
CA ASP A 260 -12.89 -3.95 -15.99
C ASP A 260 -14.07 -3.17 -16.62
N PRO A 261 -14.54 -3.55 -17.84
CA PRO A 261 -15.65 -2.87 -18.50
C PRO A 261 -16.95 -2.77 -17.69
N GLN A 262 -17.17 -3.68 -16.75
CA GLN A 262 -18.35 -3.71 -15.88
C GLN A 262 -18.20 -2.77 -14.68
N GLY A 263 -16.97 -2.32 -14.38
CA GLY A 263 -16.67 -1.44 -13.25
C GLY A 263 -16.10 -2.16 -12.03
N LYS A 264 -15.66 -3.42 -12.16
CA LYS A 264 -15.06 -4.20 -11.08
C LYS A 264 -13.55 -4.03 -11.05
N ILE A 265 -12.97 -3.90 -9.86
CA ILE A 265 -11.53 -3.82 -9.66
C ILE A 265 -10.91 -5.20 -9.91
N ILE A 266 -10.00 -5.30 -10.88
CA ILE A 266 -9.33 -6.54 -11.29
C ILE A 266 -7.81 -6.50 -11.10
N GLY A 267 -7.26 -5.38 -10.62
CA GLY A 267 -5.85 -5.22 -10.27
C GLY A 267 -5.62 -3.97 -9.44
N LYS A 268 -4.55 -3.97 -8.64
CA LYS A 268 -4.13 -2.85 -7.78
C LYS A 268 -2.61 -2.74 -7.79
N ASN A 269 -2.11 -1.52 -7.59
CA ASN A 269 -0.68 -1.24 -7.38
C ASN A 269 0.23 -1.82 -8.48
N LEU A 270 -0.25 -1.80 -9.72
CA LEU A 270 0.48 -2.34 -10.87
C LEU A 270 1.55 -1.34 -11.30
N ARG A 271 2.81 -1.74 -11.32
CA ARG A 271 3.94 -0.87 -11.70
C ARG A 271 4.94 -1.62 -12.57
N GLY A 272 5.66 -0.91 -13.42
CA GLY A 272 6.69 -1.48 -14.28
C GLY A 272 6.21 -2.73 -15.03
N ALA A 273 6.93 -3.83 -14.87
CA ALA A 273 6.60 -5.10 -15.52
C ALA A 273 5.24 -5.70 -15.06
N ASP A 274 4.80 -5.47 -13.82
CA ASP A 274 3.53 -6.02 -13.33
C ASP A 274 2.33 -5.43 -14.07
N LEU A 275 2.40 -4.14 -14.43
CA LEU A 275 1.37 -3.49 -15.24
C LEU A 275 1.30 -4.09 -16.64
N ASP A 276 2.44 -4.18 -17.34
CA ASP A 276 2.46 -4.75 -18.69
C ASP A 276 2.03 -6.22 -18.69
N ASN A 277 2.51 -7.01 -17.73
CA ASN A 277 2.14 -8.42 -17.58
C ASN A 277 0.64 -8.60 -17.32
N LYS A 278 0.03 -7.75 -16.49
CA LYS A 278 -1.41 -7.81 -16.23
C LYS A 278 -2.23 -7.46 -17.48
N LEU A 279 -1.84 -6.41 -18.21
CA LEU A 279 -2.52 -5.99 -19.44
C LEU A 279 -2.32 -6.99 -20.58
N ALA A 280 -1.13 -7.58 -20.72
CA ALA A 280 -0.85 -8.61 -21.72
C ALA A 280 -1.75 -9.85 -21.55
N LYS A 281 -2.07 -10.23 -20.30
CA LYS A 281 -3.01 -11.31 -20.01
C LYS A 281 -4.46 -10.98 -20.42
N LEU A 282 -4.84 -9.71 -20.39
CA LEU A 282 -6.18 -9.24 -20.80
C LEU A 282 -6.28 -9.06 -22.31
N PHE A 283 -5.16 -8.69 -22.95
CA PHE A 283 -5.09 -8.39 -24.38
C PHE A 283 -4.02 -9.25 -25.06
N PRO A 284 -4.21 -10.58 -25.10
CA PRO A 284 -3.29 -11.47 -25.80
C PRO A 284 -3.13 -11.00 -27.25
N ALA A 285 -1.95 -11.19 -27.83
CA ALA A 285 -1.78 -10.98 -29.26
C ALA A 285 -2.77 -11.89 -29.99
N SER A 286 -3.53 -11.32 -30.93
CA SER A 286 -4.30 -12.12 -31.89
C SER A 286 -3.31 -13.06 -32.58
N MET A 287 -3.53 -14.37 -32.46
CA MET A 287 -2.78 -15.37 -33.23
C MET A 287 -3.03 -15.19 -34.72
#